data_AF-A0A2V8UF02-F1
#
_entry.id   AF-A0A2V8UF02-F1
#
_cell.length_a   1.000
_cell.length_b   1.000
_cell.length_c   1.000
_cell.angle_alpha   90.00
_cell.angle_beta   90.00
_cell.angle_gamma   90.00
#
_symmetry.space_group_name_H-M   'P 1'
#
loop_
_entity.id
_entity.type
_entity.pdbx_description
1 polymer ?
#
loop_
_entity_poly.entity_id
_entity_poly.type
_entity_poly.pdbx_seq_one_letter_code
_entity_poly.pdbx_strand_id
1 'polypeptide(L)'
;MAIRDLLVYGANRGSQTEAPITQIGWLDLCANDFVERDPVLTPNPTNLQLAAQVIRTWDVYNPRELAYAMTRMYTILTEILPGDDPTVVTLRDRIGMDNLAVDGLTLPEFVAIAFALFAHGNAVGKEGMNRVVFEAASFFRYFPKAQPLLDRFLRGRALTLEQLAVKLAADGPRNYERFLADAKSKTVLDAALPVFRQHPLLRIDDARVVILDLQFLTDLVTTGIYWLVFDALPGKRRETFRELWGRCFELYVTELLGHFYPAGAHILSADIEFSGGQIDALLDFGNDVFVLEIKSSLLTEPAKRGGDLQILAADIERKFISNERGAPKAVLQLARAAEAVLRGEVRTAIQPRRIYPVLITDEPGCECLGFTHISTRDSAARSNRRACDLSQSCRSTSARNFCPTVRPMCFPGWTSAKRGSMAQKSRSGRCIRKSMISATPAKSPCAATISYSIVSRRSTEPSSGLTAWTQPFRGPRPPPDARFPRPTIAPGSRHLPLRSNWCAGLGRCSLVLVGSKAGLVRAA
;
A
#
# COMPACT_ATOMS: atom_id res chain seq x y z
N MET A 1 -15.49 15.22 0.33
CA MET A 1 -16.86 15.17 0.90
C MET A 1 -17.86 15.98 0.09
N ALA A 2 -17.52 17.20 -0.35
CA ALA A 2 -18.53 18.07 -0.95
C ALA A 2 -19.06 17.61 -2.32
N ILE A 3 -18.30 16.86 -3.15
CA ILE A 3 -18.87 16.21 -4.35
C ILE A 3 -20.02 15.27 -3.95
N ARG A 4 -19.82 14.42 -2.94
CA ARG A 4 -20.87 13.52 -2.46
C ARG A 4 -22.08 14.31 -1.96
N ASP A 5 -21.88 15.35 -1.15
CA ASP A 5 -22.99 16.13 -0.61
C ASP A 5 -23.71 16.94 -1.69
N LEU A 6 -22.99 17.45 -2.70
CA LEU A 6 -23.57 18.10 -3.88
C LEU A 6 -24.43 17.11 -4.69
N LEU A 7 -23.93 15.89 -4.91
CA LEU A 7 -24.65 14.85 -5.63
C LEU A 7 -25.91 14.37 -4.86
N VAL A 8 -25.81 14.24 -3.53
CA VAL A 8 -26.89 13.72 -2.68
C VAL A 8 -27.94 14.80 -2.34
N TYR A 9 -27.51 16.01 -2.01
CA TYR A 9 -28.36 17.08 -1.47
C TYR A 9 -28.46 18.32 -2.37
N GLY A 10 -27.45 18.58 -3.19
CA GLY A 10 -27.41 19.73 -4.10
C GLY A 10 -28.36 19.59 -5.29
N ALA A 11 -28.77 18.37 -5.63
CA ALA A 11 -29.73 18.09 -6.69
C ALA A 11 -31.20 18.34 -6.26
N ASN A 12 -31.48 19.48 -5.61
CA ASN A 12 -32.86 19.88 -5.31
C ASN A 12 -33.54 20.35 -6.61
N ARG A 13 -33.87 19.41 -7.49
CA ARG A 13 -34.36 19.60 -8.88
C ARG A 13 -35.73 20.25 -8.99
N GLY A 14 -36.34 20.64 -7.87
CA GLY A 14 -37.65 21.29 -7.82
C GLY A 14 -37.60 22.82 -7.70
N SER A 15 -36.45 23.43 -7.40
CA SER A 15 -36.36 24.89 -7.32
C SER A 15 -36.10 25.50 -8.70
N GLN A 16 -37.01 26.35 -9.18
CA GLN A 16 -36.80 27.14 -10.42
C GLN A 16 -35.64 28.14 -10.35
N THR A 17 -35.00 28.29 -9.19
CA THR A 17 -33.79 29.09 -9.04
C THR A 17 -32.59 28.27 -9.51
N GLU A 18 -32.09 28.57 -10.71
CA GLU A 18 -30.76 28.13 -11.14
C GLU A 18 -29.74 28.61 -10.10
N ALA A 19 -29.19 27.68 -9.32
CA ALA A 19 -27.95 27.97 -8.61
C ALA A 19 -26.89 28.28 -9.69
N PRO A 20 -26.21 29.44 -9.63
CA PRO A 20 -25.22 29.78 -10.64
C PRO A 20 -24.20 28.65 -10.77
N ILE A 21 -23.96 28.17 -12.00
CA ILE A 21 -22.94 27.15 -12.32
C ILE A 21 -21.59 27.44 -11.65
N THR A 22 -21.27 28.73 -11.48
CA THR A 22 -20.08 29.19 -10.76
C THR A 22 -20.10 28.79 -9.28
N GLN A 23 -21.21 28.91 -8.55
CA GLN A 23 -21.30 28.47 -7.14
C GLN A 23 -21.15 26.95 -6.99
N ILE A 24 -21.66 26.18 -7.96
CA ILE A 24 -21.44 24.73 -8.04
C ILE A 24 -19.95 24.44 -8.26
N GLY A 25 -19.30 25.13 -9.21
CA GLY A 25 -17.85 25.01 -9.43
C GLY A 25 -16.98 25.45 -8.25
N TRP A 26 -17.40 26.45 -7.48
CA TRP A 26 -16.71 26.86 -6.24
C TRP A 26 -16.87 25.84 -5.11
N LEU A 27 -18.06 25.25 -4.96
CA LEU A 27 -18.27 24.13 -4.02
C LEU A 27 -17.43 22.92 -4.41
N ASP A 28 -17.26 22.65 -5.70
CA ASP A 28 -16.42 21.58 -6.24
C ASP A 28 -14.92 21.83 -5.98
N LEU A 29 -14.45 23.07 -6.14
CA LEU A 29 -13.07 23.45 -5.80
C LEU A 29 -12.79 23.36 -4.28
N CYS A 30 -13.76 23.74 -3.44
CA CYS A 30 -13.69 23.54 -1.99
C CYS A 30 -13.85 22.05 -1.57
N ALA A 31 -14.30 21.17 -2.48
CA ALA A 31 -14.55 19.76 -2.21
C ALA A 31 -13.31 18.87 -2.13
N ASN A 32 -12.20 19.34 -2.73
CA ASN A 32 -10.98 18.56 -2.95
C ASN A 32 -10.05 18.46 -1.72
N ASP A 33 -10.36 19.17 -0.64
CA ASP A 33 -9.75 18.88 0.65
C ASP A 33 -10.44 17.65 1.27
N PHE A 34 -9.89 16.46 1.02
CA PHE A 34 -10.18 15.24 1.80
C PHE A 34 -9.54 15.27 3.19
N VAL A 35 -8.93 16.40 3.58
CA VAL A 35 -8.31 16.60 4.87
C VAL A 35 -9.41 16.81 5.90
N GLU A 36 -9.81 15.72 6.58
CA GLU A 36 -10.49 15.87 7.86
C GLU A 36 -9.67 16.82 8.74
N ARG A 37 -10.32 17.64 9.56
CA ARG A 37 -9.60 18.31 10.66
C ARG A 37 -8.90 17.23 11.45
N ASP A 38 -7.57 17.24 11.39
CA ASP A 38 -6.71 16.27 12.07
C ASP A 38 -7.24 16.05 13.48
N PRO A 39 -7.50 14.79 13.91
CA PRO A 39 -7.72 14.54 15.31
C PRO A 39 -6.55 15.16 16.07
N VAL A 40 -6.84 15.93 17.13
CA VAL A 40 -5.79 16.50 17.98
C VAL A 40 -4.99 15.34 18.53
N LEU A 41 -3.81 15.11 17.95
CA LEU A 41 -2.89 14.10 18.44
C LEU A 41 -2.58 14.44 19.89
N THR A 42 -2.51 13.41 20.73
CA THR A 42 -1.90 13.57 22.03
C THR A 42 -0.47 14.09 21.83
N PRO A 43 0.11 14.85 22.77
CA PRO A 43 1.46 15.39 22.61
C PRO A 43 2.54 14.33 22.33
N ASN A 44 2.25 13.06 22.67
CA ASN A 44 3.11 11.90 22.41
C ASN A 44 2.26 10.76 21.85
N PRO A 45 1.93 10.77 20.54
CA PRO A 45 1.10 9.74 19.96
C PRO A 45 1.88 8.43 19.85
N THR A 46 1.21 7.32 20.15
CA THR A 46 1.75 5.99 19.84
C THR A 46 1.84 5.78 18.33
N ASN A 47 2.68 4.85 17.88
CA ASN A 47 2.78 4.51 16.46
C ASN A 47 1.45 4.04 15.86
N LEU A 48 0.63 3.34 16.65
CA LEU A 48 -0.71 2.93 16.25
C LEU A 48 -1.65 4.13 16.08
N GLN A 49 -1.58 5.13 16.96
CA GLN A 49 -2.35 6.37 16.82
C GLN A 49 -1.91 7.16 15.58
N LEU A 50 -0.60 7.27 15.33
CA LEU A 50 -0.08 7.88 14.11
C LEU A 50 -0.55 7.12 12.86
N ALA A 51 -0.41 5.80 12.85
CA ALA A 51 -0.86 4.98 11.73
C ALA A 51 -2.36 5.14 11.49
N ALA A 52 -3.19 5.05 12.53
CA ALA A 52 -4.65 5.20 12.41
C ALA A 52 -5.12 6.56 11.89
N GLN A 53 -4.33 7.62 12.10
CA GLN A 53 -4.61 8.92 11.53
C GLN A 53 -4.18 8.99 10.06
N VAL A 54 -2.96 8.57 9.77
CA VAL A 54 -2.35 8.75 8.44
C VAL A 54 -2.95 7.77 7.43
N ILE A 55 -3.21 6.52 7.82
CA ILE A 55 -3.69 5.45 6.92
C ILE A 55 -5.02 5.79 6.22
N ARG A 56 -5.87 6.61 6.86
CA ARG A 56 -7.18 7.01 6.33
C ARG A 56 -7.09 7.81 5.04
N THR A 57 -6.02 8.57 4.87
CA THR A 57 -5.81 9.46 3.73
C THR A 57 -4.62 9.01 2.89
N TRP A 58 -3.78 8.13 3.43
CA TRP A 58 -2.58 7.65 2.78
C TRP A 58 -2.85 7.01 1.43
N ASP A 59 -3.75 6.04 1.32
CA ASP A 59 -4.03 5.37 0.05
C ASP A 59 -4.74 6.26 -0.99
N VAL A 60 -5.25 7.43 -0.58
CA VAL A 60 -5.81 8.45 -1.48
C VAL A 60 -4.70 9.38 -2.00
N TYR A 61 -3.85 9.88 -1.10
CA TYR A 61 -2.82 10.88 -1.43
C TYR A 61 -1.46 10.29 -1.78
N ASN A 62 -1.27 8.99 -1.57
CA ASN A 62 -0.08 8.25 -1.95
C ASN A 62 -0.45 7.22 -3.04
N PRO A 63 -0.89 7.69 -4.22
CA PRO A 63 -1.27 6.80 -5.29
C PRO A 63 -0.08 5.94 -5.70
N ARG A 64 -0.38 4.70 -6.09
CA ARG A 64 0.65 3.81 -6.62
C ARG A 64 1.17 4.37 -7.93
N GLU A 65 2.46 4.15 -8.16
CA GLU A 65 3.03 4.43 -9.46
C GLU A 65 2.44 3.46 -10.49
N LEU A 66 1.62 4.00 -11.39
CA LEU A 66 0.80 3.23 -12.31
C LEU A 66 1.63 2.26 -13.14
N ALA A 67 2.80 2.67 -13.63
CA ALA A 67 3.65 1.84 -14.46
C ALA A 67 3.99 0.50 -13.78
N TYR A 68 4.37 0.54 -12.51
CA TYR A 68 4.71 -0.67 -11.77
C TYR A 68 3.47 -1.44 -11.32
N ALA A 69 2.43 -0.75 -10.87
CA ALA A 69 1.21 -1.40 -10.40
C ALA A 69 0.49 -2.13 -11.55
N MET A 70 0.46 -1.54 -12.75
CA MET A 70 -0.06 -2.19 -13.95
C MET A 70 0.83 -3.33 -14.42
N THR A 71 2.15 -3.15 -14.45
CA THR A 71 3.06 -4.24 -14.85
C THR A 71 2.86 -5.45 -13.95
N ARG A 72 2.78 -5.23 -12.63
CA ARG A 72 2.46 -6.28 -11.65
C ARG A 72 1.13 -6.97 -11.96
N MET A 73 0.05 -6.21 -12.12
CA MET A 73 -1.26 -6.81 -12.40
C MET A 73 -1.27 -7.54 -13.74
N TYR A 74 -0.64 -6.98 -14.76
CA TYR A 74 -0.53 -7.60 -16.07
C TYR A 74 0.21 -8.94 -15.98
N THR A 75 1.38 -8.98 -15.37
CA THR A 75 2.15 -10.22 -15.15
C THR A 75 1.35 -11.23 -14.34
N ILE A 76 0.72 -10.82 -13.24
CA ILE A 76 -0.11 -11.73 -12.43
C ILE A 76 -1.26 -12.31 -13.27
N LEU A 77 -1.99 -11.48 -14.01
CA LEU A 77 -3.22 -11.92 -14.70
C LEU A 77 -2.95 -12.68 -16.00
N THR A 78 -1.85 -12.38 -16.69
CA THR A 78 -1.59 -12.91 -18.04
C THR A 78 -0.47 -13.94 -18.11
N GLU A 79 0.39 -14.00 -17.09
CA GLU A 79 1.52 -14.93 -17.05
C GLU A 79 1.39 -15.91 -15.88
N ILE A 80 1.27 -15.42 -14.65
CA ILE A 80 1.30 -16.26 -13.44
C ILE A 80 -0.01 -17.03 -13.23
N LEU A 81 -1.14 -16.33 -13.23
CA LEU A 81 -2.47 -16.93 -13.02
C LEU A 81 -2.82 -18.01 -14.05
N PRO A 82 -2.56 -17.84 -15.37
CA PRO A 82 -2.75 -18.91 -16.35
C PRO A 82 -1.59 -19.92 -16.40
N GLY A 83 -0.51 -19.71 -15.64
CA GLY A 83 0.67 -20.55 -15.60
C GLY A 83 0.44 -21.97 -15.05
N ASP A 84 1.54 -22.70 -14.89
CA ASP A 84 1.59 -24.12 -14.55
C ASP A 84 2.06 -24.41 -13.12
N ASP A 85 2.22 -23.39 -12.26
CA ASP A 85 2.49 -23.60 -10.83
C ASP A 85 1.40 -24.51 -10.23
N PRO A 86 1.76 -25.67 -9.64
CA PRO A 86 0.78 -26.67 -9.21
C PRO A 86 -0.22 -26.15 -8.18
N THR A 87 0.20 -25.20 -7.34
CA THR A 87 -0.66 -24.58 -6.32
C THR A 87 -1.64 -23.62 -6.98
N VAL A 88 -1.17 -22.79 -7.91
CA VAL A 88 -2.01 -21.89 -8.71
C VAL A 88 -3.05 -22.68 -9.48
N VAL A 89 -2.66 -23.74 -10.21
CA VAL A 89 -3.59 -24.60 -10.98
C VAL A 89 -4.65 -25.19 -10.06
N THR A 90 -4.24 -25.82 -8.95
CA THR A 90 -5.17 -26.44 -8.00
C THR A 90 -6.18 -25.43 -7.43
N LEU A 91 -5.73 -24.24 -7.05
CA LEU A 91 -6.60 -23.21 -6.48
C LEU A 91 -7.51 -22.57 -7.54
N ARG A 92 -7.00 -22.35 -8.76
CA ARG A 92 -7.75 -21.83 -9.91
C ARG A 92 -8.90 -22.75 -10.29
N ASP A 93 -8.64 -24.06 -10.40
CA ASP A 93 -9.63 -25.08 -10.74
C ASP A 93 -10.72 -25.18 -9.66
N ARG A 94 -10.33 -25.12 -8.38
CA ARG A 94 -11.28 -25.12 -7.24
C ARG A 94 -12.26 -23.94 -7.26
N ILE A 95 -11.84 -22.80 -7.80
CA ILE A 95 -12.68 -21.59 -7.90
C ILE A 95 -13.52 -21.60 -9.19
N GLY A 96 -13.02 -22.25 -10.25
CA GLY A 96 -13.59 -22.22 -11.60
C GLY A 96 -13.31 -20.91 -12.33
N MET A 97 -12.07 -20.43 -12.26
CA MET A 97 -11.69 -19.09 -12.77
C MET A 97 -11.60 -18.98 -14.29
N ASP A 98 -11.59 -20.08 -15.04
CA ASP A 98 -11.35 -20.06 -16.51
C ASP A 98 -12.39 -19.25 -17.29
N ASN A 99 -13.57 -19.03 -16.72
CA ASN A 99 -14.66 -18.26 -17.33
C ASN A 99 -15.02 -17.00 -16.54
N LEU A 100 -14.10 -16.47 -15.73
CA LEU A 100 -14.40 -15.31 -14.90
C LEU A 100 -14.57 -14.05 -15.78
N ALA A 101 -15.77 -13.49 -15.72
CA ALA A 101 -16.10 -12.24 -16.38
C ALA A 101 -16.58 -11.21 -15.33
N VAL A 102 -16.18 -9.96 -15.52
CA VAL A 102 -16.64 -8.81 -14.74
C VAL A 102 -17.43 -7.91 -15.67
N ASP A 103 -18.69 -7.61 -15.32
CA ASP A 103 -19.61 -6.83 -16.16
C ASP A 103 -19.79 -7.38 -17.58
N GLY A 104 -19.68 -8.71 -17.73
CA GLY A 104 -19.75 -9.38 -19.04
C GLY A 104 -18.51 -9.19 -19.93
N LEU A 105 -17.39 -8.75 -19.34
CA LEU A 105 -16.08 -8.66 -19.98
C LEU A 105 -15.12 -9.67 -19.37
N THR A 106 -14.28 -10.30 -20.19
CA THR A 106 -13.12 -11.02 -19.68
C THR A 106 -12.19 -10.06 -18.94
N LEU A 107 -11.33 -10.56 -18.04
CA LEU A 107 -10.39 -9.71 -17.31
C LEU A 107 -9.48 -8.87 -18.24
N PRO A 108 -8.89 -9.43 -19.32
CA PRO A 108 -8.09 -8.62 -20.25
C PRO A 108 -8.91 -7.52 -20.95
N GLU A 109 -10.15 -7.79 -21.37
CA GLU A 109 -11.03 -6.79 -21.96
C GLU A 109 -11.36 -5.67 -20.97
N PHE A 110 -11.67 -6.02 -19.71
CA PHE A 110 -11.97 -5.06 -18.65
C PHE A 110 -10.77 -4.12 -18.42
N VAL A 111 -9.57 -4.68 -18.26
CA VAL A 111 -8.33 -3.91 -18.06
C VAL A 111 -8.04 -3.02 -19.25
N ALA A 112 -8.20 -3.52 -20.47
CA ALA A 112 -7.95 -2.74 -21.69
C ALA A 112 -8.87 -1.52 -21.79
N ILE A 113 -10.17 -1.66 -21.50
CA ILE A 113 -11.12 -0.54 -21.55
C ILE A 113 -10.85 0.47 -20.42
N ALA A 114 -10.64 0.00 -19.19
CA ALA A 114 -10.33 0.87 -18.07
C ALA A 114 -9.02 1.65 -18.31
N PHE A 115 -7.98 1.00 -18.86
CA PHE A 115 -6.73 1.65 -19.23
C PHE A 115 -6.90 2.64 -20.39
N ALA A 116 -7.72 2.33 -21.41
CA ALA A 116 -8.00 3.26 -22.50
C ALA A 116 -8.68 4.54 -22.00
N LEU A 117 -9.62 4.43 -21.06
CA LEU A 117 -10.26 5.58 -20.40
C LEU A 117 -9.27 6.37 -19.55
N PHE A 118 -8.41 5.68 -18.77
CA PHE A 118 -7.34 6.33 -18.02
C PHE A 118 -6.41 7.10 -18.97
N ALA A 119 -5.92 6.49 -20.04
CA ALA A 119 -5.01 7.11 -20.99
C ALA A 119 -5.64 8.33 -21.67
N HIS A 120 -6.93 8.24 -22.01
CA HIS A 120 -7.69 9.37 -22.54
C HIS A 120 -7.73 10.53 -21.55
N GLY A 121 -8.12 10.28 -20.30
CA GLY A 121 -8.23 11.35 -19.31
C GLY A 121 -6.86 11.85 -18.78
N ASN A 122 -5.82 11.02 -18.77
CA ASN A 122 -4.46 11.46 -18.41
C ASN A 122 -3.87 12.45 -19.43
N ALA A 123 -4.44 12.54 -20.64
CA ALA A 123 -4.08 13.55 -21.62
C ALA A 123 -4.62 14.97 -21.30
N VAL A 124 -5.44 15.15 -20.25
CA VAL A 124 -6.02 16.46 -19.85
C VAL A 124 -4.95 17.54 -19.71
N GLY A 125 -3.80 17.24 -19.10
CA GLY A 125 -2.73 18.23 -18.90
C GLY A 125 -2.13 18.77 -20.20
N LYS A 126 -2.25 18.02 -21.31
CA LYS A 126 -1.74 18.41 -22.63
C LYS A 126 -2.84 18.94 -23.55
N GLU A 127 -4.07 18.49 -23.35
CA GLU A 127 -5.16 18.66 -24.33
C GLU A 127 -6.42 19.33 -23.75
N GLY A 128 -6.38 19.72 -22.48
CA GLY A 128 -7.43 20.46 -21.79
C GLY A 128 -8.51 19.58 -21.16
N MET A 129 -9.42 20.25 -20.42
CA MET A 129 -10.49 19.62 -19.63
C MET A 129 -11.53 18.85 -20.46
N ASN A 130 -11.56 19.06 -21.78
CA ASN A 130 -12.42 18.31 -22.70
C ASN A 130 -12.11 16.80 -22.73
N ARG A 131 -11.00 16.36 -22.12
CA ARG A 131 -10.65 14.95 -21.95
C ARG A 131 -11.25 14.30 -20.70
N VAL A 132 -11.90 15.08 -19.82
CA VAL A 132 -12.64 14.54 -18.65
C VAL A 132 -14.06 14.12 -19.04
N VAL A 133 -14.64 14.77 -20.05
CA VAL A 133 -15.98 14.47 -20.57
C VAL A 133 -15.85 13.95 -21.99
N PHE A 134 -16.36 12.75 -22.26
CA PHE A 134 -16.29 12.15 -23.60
C PHE A 134 -17.66 11.67 -24.07
N GLU A 135 -17.83 11.64 -25.39
CA GLU A 135 -18.98 11.02 -26.04
C GLU A 135 -18.73 9.52 -26.21
N ALA A 136 -19.56 8.70 -25.57
CA ALA A 136 -19.36 7.24 -25.55
C ALA A 136 -19.38 6.63 -26.96
N ALA A 137 -20.28 7.08 -27.82
CA ALA A 137 -20.46 6.55 -29.17
C ALA A 137 -19.30 6.86 -30.14
N SER A 138 -18.54 7.93 -29.87
CA SER A 138 -17.43 8.36 -30.73
C SER A 138 -16.04 8.04 -30.14
N PHE A 139 -15.98 7.54 -28.91
CA PHE A 139 -14.73 7.24 -28.21
C PHE A 139 -13.82 6.30 -29.00
N PHE A 140 -14.38 5.20 -29.52
CA PHE A 140 -13.66 4.24 -30.37
C PHE A 140 -13.95 4.41 -31.87
N ARG A 141 -14.19 5.64 -32.35
CA ARG A 141 -14.48 5.89 -33.79
C ARG A 141 -13.45 5.32 -34.77
N TYR A 142 -12.18 5.26 -34.36
CA TYR A 142 -11.08 4.71 -35.17
C TYR A 142 -10.84 3.21 -34.94
N PHE A 143 -11.52 2.62 -33.95
CA PHE A 143 -11.49 1.18 -33.69
C PHE A 143 -12.87 0.65 -33.26
N PRO A 144 -13.89 0.68 -34.15
CA PRO A 144 -15.28 0.42 -33.78
C PRO A 144 -15.53 -0.97 -33.16
N LYS A 145 -14.63 -1.94 -33.39
CA LYS A 145 -14.69 -3.27 -32.79
C LYS A 145 -14.61 -3.25 -31.25
N ALA A 146 -14.01 -2.23 -30.64
CA ALA A 146 -13.97 -2.08 -29.19
C ALA A 146 -15.22 -1.40 -28.60
N GLN A 147 -16.09 -0.82 -29.43
CA GLN A 147 -17.28 -0.11 -28.95
C GLN A 147 -18.21 -1.00 -28.10
N PRO A 148 -18.53 -2.25 -28.51
CA PRO A 148 -19.36 -3.13 -27.67
C PRO A 148 -18.74 -3.44 -26.30
N LEU A 149 -17.40 -3.45 -26.21
CA LEU A 149 -16.68 -3.64 -24.95
C LEU A 149 -16.85 -2.42 -24.04
N LEU A 150 -16.69 -1.22 -24.61
CA LEU A 150 -16.94 0.04 -23.90
C LEU A 150 -18.37 0.11 -23.40
N ASP A 151 -19.36 -0.23 -24.23
CA ASP A 151 -20.77 -0.17 -23.85
C ASP A 151 -21.07 -1.12 -22.68
N ARG A 152 -20.49 -2.33 -22.68
CA ARG A 152 -20.57 -3.27 -21.54
C ARG A 152 -19.93 -2.68 -20.29
N PHE A 153 -18.72 -2.14 -20.41
CA PHE A 153 -18.00 -1.51 -19.32
C PHE A 153 -18.80 -0.35 -18.70
N LEU A 154 -19.30 0.57 -19.54
CA LEU A 154 -20.08 1.73 -19.10
C LEU A 154 -21.38 1.32 -18.42
N ARG A 155 -22.05 0.23 -18.84
CA ARG A 155 -23.24 -0.28 -18.13
C ARG A 155 -22.94 -0.70 -16.69
N GLY A 156 -21.76 -1.28 -16.43
CA GLY A 156 -21.36 -1.68 -15.08
C GLY A 156 -20.74 -0.54 -14.25
N ARG A 157 -20.05 0.40 -14.90
CA ARG A 157 -19.15 1.35 -14.23
C ARG A 157 -19.57 2.80 -14.29
N ALA A 158 -20.49 3.16 -15.19
CA ALA A 158 -21.00 4.52 -15.31
C ALA A 158 -22.43 4.61 -14.79
N LEU A 159 -22.62 5.38 -13.72
CA LEU A 159 -23.94 5.62 -13.12
C LEU A 159 -24.50 6.93 -13.63
N THR A 160 -25.82 7.05 -13.73
CA THR A 160 -26.45 8.36 -13.86
C THR A 160 -26.32 9.15 -12.56
N LEU A 161 -26.51 10.46 -12.63
CA LEU A 161 -26.53 11.33 -11.43
C LEU A 161 -27.49 10.82 -10.35
N GLU A 162 -28.68 10.37 -10.75
CA GLU A 162 -29.68 9.85 -9.80
C GLU A 162 -29.24 8.52 -9.18
N GLN A 163 -28.73 7.59 -9.99
CA GLN A 163 -28.24 6.29 -9.50
C GLN A 163 -27.07 6.45 -8.52
N LEU A 164 -26.15 7.36 -8.82
CA LEU A 164 -25.03 7.66 -7.95
C LEU A 164 -25.50 8.30 -6.64
N ALA A 165 -26.44 9.26 -6.69
CA ALA A 165 -27.03 9.87 -5.50
C ALA A 165 -27.75 8.84 -4.61
N VAL A 166 -28.51 7.90 -5.19
CA VAL A 166 -29.14 6.78 -4.45
C VAL A 166 -28.08 5.97 -3.72
N LYS A 167 -27.03 5.52 -4.42
CA LYS A 167 -25.95 4.70 -3.83
C LYS A 167 -25.21 5.44 -2.72
N LEU A 168 -24.93 6.73 -2.90
CA LEU A 168 -24.24 7.56 -1.91
C LEU A 168 -25.10 7.90 -0.68
N ALA A 169 -26.43 7.84 -0.82
CA ALA A 169 -27.37 8.03 0.28
C ALA A 169 -27.63 6.74 1.09
N ALA A 170 -27.23 5.56 0.58
CA ALA A 170 -27.48 4.25 1.18
C ALA A 170 -28.94 4.08 1.62
N ASP A 171 -29.88 4.41 0.72
CA ASP A 171 -31.34 4.41 0.94
C ASP A 171 -31.85 5.38 2.02
N GLY A 172 -30.98 6.24 2.56
CA GLY A 172 -31.34 7.27 3.53
C GLY A 172 -32.11 8.45 2.92
N PRO A 173 -32.87 9.20 3.74
CA PRO A 173 -33.57 10.38 3.27
C PRO A 173 -32.60 11.47 2.83
N ARG A 174 -32.86 12.09 1.67
CA ARG A 174 -32.05 13.18 1.11
C ARG A 174 -32.61 14.54 1.53
N ASN A 175 -32.64 14.79 2.83
CA ASN A 175 -33.18 16.02 3.40
C ASN A 175 -32.11 16.80 4.18
N TYR A 176 -32.45 18.04 4.53
CA TYR A 176 -31.53 18.95 5.22
C TYR A 176 -31.05 18.41 6.58
N GLU A 177 -31.92 17.73 7.32
CA GLU A 177 -31.56 17.12 8.61
C GLU A 177 -30.50 16.03 8.45
N ARG A 178 -30.65 15.18 7.43
CA ARG A 178 -29.66 14.15 7.11
C ARG A 178 -28.35 14.75 6.62
N PHE A 179 -28.41 15.81 5.80
CA PHE A 179 -27.21 16.57 5.43
C PHE A 179 -26.47 17.10 6.66
N LEU A 180 -27.16 17.72 7.62
CA LEU A 180 -26.54 18.21 8.85
C LEU A 180 -25.98 17.08 9.72
N ALA A 181 -26.62 15.91 9.73
CA ALA A 181 -26.12 14.74 10.44
C ALA A 181 -24.85 14.18 9.79
N ASP A 182 -24.85 14.04 8.47
CA ASP A 182 -23.72 13.57 7.68
C ASP A 182 -22.54 14.55 7.77
N ALA A 183 -22.78 15.86 7.66
CA ALA A 183 -21.74 16.89 7.78
C ALA A 183 -21.06 16.90 9.17
N LYS A 184 -21.73 16.38 10.20
CA LYS A 184 -21.16 16.17 11.53
C LYS A 184 -20.45 14.81 11.68
N SER A 185 -20.77 13.85 10.81
CA SER A 185 -20.22 12.50 10.85
C SER A 185 -18.87 12.42 10.16
N LYS A 186 -17.94 11.68 10.77
CA LYS A 186 -16.61 11.41 10.20
C LYS A 186 -16.61 10.23 9.21
N THR A 187 -17.71 9.47 9.14
CA THR A 187 -17.77 8.21 8.38
C THR A 187 -18.28 8.37 6.96
N VAL A 188 -18.61 9.59 6.54
CA VAL A 188 -19.21 9.84 5.22
C VAL A 188 -18.22 9.51 4.10
N LEU A 189 -16.94 9.81 4.28
CA LEU A 189 -15.89 9.43 3.35
C LEU A 189 -15.77 7.90 3.22
N ASP A 190 -15.83 7.20 4.35
CA ASP A 190 -15.72 5.74 4.42
C ASP A 190 -16.81 5.05 3.61
N ALA A 191 -18.04 5.59 3.65
CA ALA A 191 -19.17 5.06 2.91
C ALA A 191 -19.15 5.46 1.42
N ALA A 192 -18.70 6.67 1.09
CA ALA A 192 -18.75 7.21 -0.27
C ALA A 192 -17.63 6.69 -1.17
N LEU A 193 -16.42 6.53 -0.62
CA LEU A 193 -15.24 6.20 -1.42
C LEU A 193 -15.32 4.84 -2.13
N PRO A 194 -15.82 3.76 -1.49
CA PRO A 194 -16.05 2.50 -2.19
C PRO A 194 -16.98 2.65 -3.40
N VAL A 195 -18.02 3.50 -3.30
CA VAL A 195 -18.95 3.76 -4.41
C VAL A 195 -18.23 4.42 -5.58
N PHE A 196 -17.41 5.44 -5.32
CA PHE A 196 -16.63 6.11 -6.36
C PHE A 196 -15.57 5.21 -6.99
N ARG A 197 -14.89 4.36 -6.20
CA ARG A 197 -13.93 3.37 -6.71
C ARG A 197 -14.60 2.31 -7.59
N GLN A 198 -15.81 1.86 -7.21
CA GLN A 198 -16.56 0.87 -7.98
C GLN A 198 -17.18 1.46 -9.26
N HIS A 199 -17.57 2.74 -9.21
CA HIS A 199 -18.23 3.47 -10.30
C HIS A 199 -17.53 4.81 -10.56
N PRO A 200 -16.33 4.80 -11.17
CA PRO A 200 -15.52 6.01 -11.37
C PRO A 200 -16.02 6.91 -12.50
N LEU A 201 -17.17 6.58 -13.09
CA LEU A 201 -17.73 7.27 -14.25
C LEU A 201 -19.16 7.75 -13.94
N LEU A 202 -19.48 8.93 -14.46
CA LEU A 202 -20.81 9.53 -14.34
C LEU A 202 -21.40 9.78 -15.73
N ARG A 203 -22.62 9.30 -15.98
CA ARG A 203 -23.41 9.58 -17.18
C ARG A 203 -24.18 10.88 -16.95
N ILE A 204 -23.86 11.92 -17.71
CA ILE A 204 -24.60 13.19 -17.68
C ILE A 204 -25.92 13.02 -18.46
N ASP A 205 -25.84 12.36 -19.60
CA ASP A 205 -26.95 12.02 -20.48
C ASP A 205 -26.64 10.71 -21.23
N ASP A 206 -27.44 10.38 -22.24
CA ASP A 206 -27.29 9.15 -23.01
C ASP A 206 -25.98 9.09 -23.83
N ALA A 207 -25.40 10.24 -24.18
CA ALA A 207 -24.21 10.33 -25.02
C ALA A 207 -22.93 10.60 -24.23
N ARG A 208 -22.99 11.42 -23.18
CA ARG A 208 -21.82 11.97 -22.50
C ARG A 208 -21.53 11.32 -21.16
N VAL A 209 -20.25 10.97 -20.97
CA VAL A 209 -19.72 10.35 -19.76
C VAL A 209 -18.57 11.19 -19.22
N VAL A 210 -18.51 11.32 -17.89
CA VAL A 210 -17.48 12.05 -17.15
C VAL A 210 -16.61 11.05 -16.40
N ILE A 211 -15.30 11.23 -16.45
CA ILE A 211 -14.35 10.58 -15.56
C ILE A 211 -14.33 11.37 -14.25
N LEU A 212 -14.78 10.76 -13.15
CA LEU A 212 -14.85 11.46 -11.86
C LEU A 212 -13.47 11.72 -11.26
N ASP A 213 -12.59 10.72 -11.34
CA ASP A 213 -11.20 10.82 -10.91
C ASP A 213 -10.35 9.77 -11.65
N LEU A 214 -9.17 10.18 -12.14
CA LEU A 214 -8.23 9.27 -12.80
C LEU A 214 -7.62 8.25 -11.84
N GLN A 215 -7.52 8.60 -10.56
CA GLN A 215 -7.05 7.69 -9.52
C GLN A 215 -8.01 6.51 -9.37
N PHE A 216 -9.32 6.71 -9.49
CA PHE A 216 -10.26 5.58 -9.39
C PHE A 216 -10.22 4.66 -10.61
N LEU A 217 -9.92 5.19 -11.81
CA LEU A 217 -9.63 4.35 -12.98
C LEU A 217 -8.31 3.57 -12.80
N THR A 218 -7.29 4.20 -12.19
CA THR A 218 -6.05 3.52 -11.82
C THR A 218 -6.29 2.42 -10.79
N ASP A 219 -7.09 2.69 -9.77
CA ASP A 219 -7.47 1.70 -8.76
C ASP A 219 -8.18 0.52 -9.43
N LEU A 220 -9.12 0.76 -10.38
CA LEU A 220 -9.81 -0.31 -11.10
C LEU A 220 -8.87 -1.31 -11.80
N VAL A 221 -7.78 -0.83 -12.40
CA VAL A 221 -6.81 -1.69 -13.12
C VAL A 221 -5.64 -2.18 -12.26
N THR A 222 -5.61 -1.78 -10.99
CA THR A 222 -4.58 -2.19 -10.03
C THR A 222 -5.21 -3.04 -8.93
N THR A 223 -5.40 -2.49 -7.73
CA THR A 223 -5.96 -3.21 -6.58
C THR A 223 -7.46 -3.51 -6.72
N GLY A 224 -8.17 -2.76 -7.56
CA GLY A 224 -9.59 -2.91 -7.83
C GLY A 224 -9.92 -4.27 -8.43
N ILE A 225 -9.09 -4.80 -9.34
CA ILE A 225 -9.31 -6.12 -9.96
C ILE A 225 -9.44 -7.21 -8.90
N TYR A 226 -8.56 -7.20 -7.89
CA TYR A 226 -8.64 -8.15 -6.79
C TYR A 226 -10.03 -8.11 -6.12
N TRP A 227 -10.54 -6.92 -5.77
CA TRP A 227 -11.83 -6.78 -5.13
C TRP A 227 -12.99 -7.15 -6.05
N LEU A 228 -12.89 -6.85 -7.34
CA LEU A 228 -13.90 -7.22 -8.34
C LEU A 228 -14.07 -8.73 -8.44
N VAL A 229 -12.96 -9.46 -8.52
CA VAL A 229 -12.98 -10.93 -8.53
C VAL A 229 -13.45 -11.46 -7.19
N PHE A 230 -12.89 -10.93 -6.09
CA PHE A 230 -13.22 -11.36 -4.74
C PHE A 230 -14.72 -11.23 -4.44
N ASP A 231 -15.33 -10.10 -4.77
CA ASP A 231 -16.75 -9.84 -4.50
C ASP A 231 -17.68 -10.67 -5.39
N ALA A 232 -17.27 -10.98 -6.62
CA ALA A 232 -18.03 -11.84 -7.55
C ALA A 232 -18.08 -13.32 -7.10
N LEU A 233 -17.15 -13.75 -6.25
CA LEU A 233 -17.10 -15.14 -5.76
C LEU A 233 -17.94 -15.31 -4.49
N PRO A 234 -18.69 -16.42 -4.33
CA PRO A 234 -19.44 -16.70 -3.11
C PRO A 234 -18.64 -17.48 -2.04
N GLY A 235 -18.92 -17.20 -0.76
CA GLY A 235 -18.56 -18.04 0.38
C GLY A 235 -17.10 -18.53 0.38
N LYS A 236 -16.89 -19.85 0.45
CA LYS A 236 -15.57 -20.49 0.48
C LYS A 236 -14.68 -20.19 -0.74
N ARG A 237 -15.26 -19.88 -1.90
CA ARG A 237 -14.49 -19.51 -3.09
C ARG A 237 -13.72 -18.21 -2.88
N ARG A 238 -14.24 -17.29 -2.06
CA ARG A 238 -13.52 -16.09 -1.65
C ARG A 238 -12.24 -16.42 -0.90
N GLU A 239 -12.31 -17.37 0.04
CA GLU A 239 -11.14 -17.80 0.82
C GLU A 239 -10.08 -18.45 -0.08
N THR A 240 -10.51 -19.36 -0.96
CA THR A 240 -9.63 -19.99 -1.94
C THR A 240 -9.01 -18.95 -2.89
N PHE A 241 -9.77 -17.90 -3.28
CA PHE A 241 -9.22 -16.82 -4.08
C PHE A 241 -8.17 -15.98 -3.35
N ARG A 242 -8.34 -15.74 -2.04
CA ARG A 242 -7.28 -15.07 -1.24
C ARG A 242 -5.99 -15.88 -1.22
N GLU A 243 -6.10 -17.20 -1.06
CA GLU A 243 -4.95 -18.12 -1.11
C GLU A 243 -4.27 -18.08 -2.49
N LEU A 244 -5.07 -18.17 -3.56
CA LEU A 244 -4.58 -18.10 -4.94
C LEU A 244 -3.85 -16.78 -5.21
N TRP A 245 -4.46 -15.66 -4.83
CA TRP A 245 -3.86 -14.34 -5.01
C TRP A 245 -2.58 -14.17 -4.19
N GLY A 246 -2.54 -14.75 -2.98
CA GLY A 246 -1.33 -14.89 -2.17
C GLY A 246 -0.19 -15.54 -2.93
N ARG A 247 -0.41 -16.74 -3.46
CA ARG A 247 0.61 -17.45 -4.23
C ARG A 247 1.00 -16.71 -5.50
N CYS A 248 0.05 -16.12 -6.23
CA CYS A 248 0.37 -15.35 -7.44
C CYS A 248 1.27 -14.13 -7.14
N PHE A 249 1.01 -13.42 -6.04
CA PHE A 249 1.82 -12.28 -5.63
C PHE A 249 3.22 -12.71 -5.17
N GLU A 250 3.32 -13.82 -4.45
CA GLU A 250 4.60 -14.41 -4.04
C GLU A 250 5.47 -14.79 -5.23
N LEU A 251 4.89 -15.51 -6.21
CA LEU A 251 5.56 -15.84 -7.47
C LEU A 251 6.03 -14.59 -8.21
N TYR A 252 5.18 -13.57 -8.34
CA TYR A 252 5.54 -12.30 -8.97
C TYR A 252 6.76 -11.66 -8.31
N VAL A 253 6.78 -11.58 -6.97
CA VAL A 253 7.90 -10.96 -6.25
C VAL A 253 9.17 -11.80 -6.42
N THR A 254 9.08 -13.12 -6.33
CA THR A 254 10.23 -14.02 -6.48
C THR A 254 10.80 -14.00 -7.90
N GLU A 255 9.96 -13.99 -8.94
CA GLU A 255 10.39 -13.83 -10.34
C GLU A 255 11.07 -12.48 -10.57
N LEU A 256 10.50 -11.41 -10.01
CA LEU A 256 11.08 -10.07 -10.08
C LEU A 256 12.45 -10.02 -9.39
N LEU A 257 12.59 -10.64 -8.22
CA LEU A 257 13.89 -10.80 -7.57
C LEU A 257 14.86 -11.61 -8.43
N GLY A 258 14.42 -12.71 -9.03
CA GLY A 258 15.22 -13.55 -9.92
C GLY A 258 15.73 -12.83 -11.16
N HIS A 259 14.97 -11.85 -11.66
CA HIS A 259 15.42 -10.98 -12.75
C HIS A 259 16.65 -10.15 -12.37
N PHE A 260 16.69 -9.61 -11.15
CA PHE A 260 17.83 -8.82 -10.67
C PHE A 260 18.96 -9.67 -10.07
N TYR A 261 18.63 -10.86 -9.56
CA TYR A 261 19.56 -11.80 -8.92
C TYR A 261 19.49 -13.15 -9.64
N PRO A 262 20.06 -13.26 -10.86
CA PRO A 262 19.98 -14.48 -11.64
C PRO A 262 20.68 -15.63 -10.91
N ALA A 263 20.26 -16.87 -11.19
CA ALA A 263 20.72 -18.07 -10.49
C ALA A 263 22.25 -18.22 -10.40
N GLY A 264 22.99 -17.79 -11.44
CA GLY A 264 24.46 -17.83 -11.46
C GLY A 264 25.15 -16.88 -10.47
N ALA A 265 24.43 -15.93 -9.88
CA ALA A 265 24.96 -15.07 -8.82
C ALA A 265 24.96 -15.76 -7.46
N HIS A 266 24.16 -16.81 -7.27
CA HIS A 266 23.98 -17.51 -6.00
C HIS A 266 23.57 -16.60 -4.81
N ILE A 267 22.94 -15.45 -5.10
CA ILE A 267 22.48 -14.50 -4.08
C ILE A 267 21.05 -14.83 -3.65
N LEU A 268 20.15 -15.15 -4.59
CA LEU A 268 18.74 -15.43 -4.31
C LEU A 268 18.51 -16.92 -4.08
N SER A 269 17.80 -17.24 -3.01
CA SER A 269 17.15 -18.54 -2.77
C SER A 269 15.69 -18.28 -2.41
N ALA A 270 14.77 -19.11 -2.90
CA ALA A 270 13.33 -19.00 -2.64
C ALA A 270 12.77 -20.32 -2.11
N ASP A 271 11.60 -20.27 -1.47
CA ASP A 271 10.89 -21.45 -0.96
C ASP A 271 11.77 -22.36 -0.07
N ILE A 272 12.52 -21.77 0.87
CA ILE A 272 13.50 -22.49 1.68
C ILE A 272 12.84 -23.08 2.92
N GLU A 273 12.71 -24.41 2.96
CA GLU A 273 12.20 -25.12 4.13
C GLU A 273 13.22 -25.19 5.27
N PHE A 274 12.74 -25.06 6.50
CA PHE A 274 13.47 -25.32 7.74
C PHE A 274 12.55 -25.93 8.79
N SER A 275 13.09 -26.45 9.90
CA SER A 275 12.28 -27.21 10.88
C SER A 275 11.13 -26.42 11.54
N GLY A 276 11.12 -25.09 11.39
CA GLY A 276 10.12 -24.19 11.96
C GLY A 276 9.21 -23.48 10.95
N GLY A 277 9.35 -23.75 9.65
CA GLY A 277 8.57 -23.10 8.60
C GLY A 277 9.28 -23.06 7.25
N GLN A 278 8.91 -22.05 6.46
CA GLN A 278 9.47 -21.77 5.14
C GLN A 278 9.89 -20.30 5.09
N ILE A 279 10.93 -20.01 4.31
CA ILE A 279 11.34 -18.65 3.94
C ILE A 279 10.91 -18.41 2.50
N ASP A 280 10.06 -17.41 2.27
CA ASP A 280 9.55 -17.10 0.94
C ASP A 280 10.71 -16.72 0.00
N ALA A 281 11.59 -15.81 0.43
CA ALA A 281 12.85 -15.52 -0.26
C ALA A 281 13.99 -15.13 0.68
N LEU A 282 15.23 -15.38 0.27
CA LEU A 282 16.45 -15.03 0.97
C LEU A 282 17.47 -14.44 -0.02
N LEU A 283 18.05 -13.30 0.32
CA LEU A 283 19.17 -12.71 -0.41
C LEU A 283 20.44 -12.76 0.44
N ASP A 284 21.44 -13.49 -0.03
CA ASP A 284 22.72 -13.67 0.65
C ASP A 284 23.84 -12.85 -0.01
N PHE A 285 24.30 -11.81 0.68
CA PHE A 285 25.47 -11.00 0.29
C PHE A 285 26.70 -11.31 1.16
N GLY A 286 26.75 -12.50 1.75
CA GLY A 286 27.77 -12.97 2.68
C GLY A 286 27.56 -12.39 4.07
N ASN A 287 28.12 -11.21 4.34
CA ASN A 287 28.01 -10.61 5.67
C ASN A 287 26.59 -10.12 5.99
N ASP A 288 25.81 -9.81 4.96
CA ASP A 288 24.50 -9.20 5.05
C ASP A 288 23.48 -10.12 4.37
N VAL A 289 22.58 -10.71 5.16
CA VAL A 289 21.50 -11.59 4.67
C VAL A 289 20.16 -10.88 4.84
N PHE A 290 19.36 -10.85 3.78
CA PHE A 290 17.99 -10.37 3.84
C PHE A 290 17.07 -11.59 3.84
N VAL A 291 16.21 -11.66 4.85
CA VAL A 291 15.18 -12.70 4.97
C VAL A 291 13.86 -12.03 4.63
N LEU A 292 13.18 -12.54 3.60
CA LEU A 292 12.01 -11.90 3.03
C LEU A 292 10.77 -12.77 3.29
N GLU A 293 9.75 -12.10 3.78
CA GLU A 293 8.39 -12.63 3.92
C GLU A 293 7.49 -11.82 2.97
N ILE A 294 6.74 -12.50 2.11
CA ILE A 294 5.89 -11.90 1.07
C ILE A 294 4.42 -12.12 1.44
N LYS A 295 3.64 -11.05 1.45
CA LYS A 295 2.21 -11.12 1.83
C LYS A 295 1.34 -10.20 0.98
N SER A 296 0.26 -10.74 0.43
CA SER A 296 -0.76 -9.98 -0.32
C SER A 296 -1.99 -9.60 0.51
N SER A 297 -1.91 -9.70 1.84
CA SER A 297 -3.05 -9.41 2.73
C SER A 297 -3.37 -7.93 2.78
N LEU A 298 -4.57 -7.54 2.34
CA LEU A 298 -5.07 -6.17 2.40
C LEU A 298 -5.80 -5.89 3.71
N LEU A 299 -5.64 -4.71 4.31
CA LEU A 299 -6.40 -4.19 5.44
C LEU A 299 -7.86 -3.92 5.03
N THR A 300 -8.79 -4.12 5.97
CA THR A 300 -10.21 -3.89 5.71
C THR A 300 -10.51 -2.40 5.65
N GLU A 301 -11.54 -2.00 4.89
CA GLU A 301 -11.96 -0.60 4.84
C GLU A 301 -12.31 -0.04 6.23
N PRO A 302 -13.06 -0.74 7.12
CA PRO A 302 -13.27 -0.27 8.48
C PRO A 302 -11.98 -0.02 9.27
N ALA A 303 -10.96 -0.88 9.11
CA ALA A 303 -9.67 -0.70 9.78
C ALA A 303 -8.89 0.52 9.23
N LYS A 304 -8.88 0.72 7.91
CA LYS A 304 -8.18 1.84 7.27
C LYS A 304 -8.89 3.17 7.49
N ARG A 305 -10.22 3.18 7.44
CA ARG A 305 -11.02 4.42 7.27
C ARG A 305 -11.79 4.82 8.52
N GLY A 306 -12.36 3.85 9.24
CA GLY A 306 -13.11 4.14 10.47
C GLY A 306 -12.24 4.73 11.58
N GLY A 307 -10.93 4.44 11.52
CA GLY A 307 -9.86 4.79 12.47
C GLY A 307 -10.25 4.70 13.94
N ASP A 308 -11.00 3.66 14.23
CA ASP A 308 -11.02 3.02 15.53
C ASP A 308 -9.69 2.26 15.71
N LEU A 309 -8.97 2.61 16.77
CA LEU A 309 -7.65 2.03 17.05
C LEU A 309 -7.72 0.53 17.32
N GLN A 310 -8.80 0.04 17.93
CA GLN A 310 -8.97 -1.38 18.25
C GLN A 310 -9.27 -2.18 16.99
N ILE A 311 -10.12 -1.64 16.11
CA ILE A 311 -10.40 -2.28 14.81
C ILE A 311 -9.11 -2.36 13.98
N LEU A 312 -8.34 -1.28 13.90
CA LEU A 312 -7.06 -1.30 13.16
C LEU A 312 -6.06 -2.28 13.79
N ALA A 313 -5.88 -2.26 15.12
CA ALA A 313 -4.97 -3.16 15.81
C ALA A 313 -5.34 -4.64 15.61
N ALA A 314 -6.63 -4.96 15.75
CA ALA A 314 -7.12 -6.32 15.54
C ALA A 314 -6.91 -6.79 14.10
N ASP A 315 -7.10 -5.90 13.12
CA ASP A 315 -6.92 -6.25 11.71
C ASP A 315 -5.43 -6.42 11.35
N ILE A 316 -4.55 -5.57 11.90
CA ILE A 316 -3.08 -5.73 11.79
C ILE A 316 -2.64 -7.05 12.42
N GLU A 317 -3.09 -7.35 13.65
CA GLU A 317 -2.76 -8.58 14.35
C GLU A 317 -3.15 -9.79 13.51
N ARG A 318 -4.40 -9.84 13.06
CA ARG A 318 -4.98 -10.96 12.31
C ARG A 318 -4.29 -11.22 10.96
N LYS A 319 -3.76 -10.17 10.33
CA LYS A 319 -3.16 -10.23 8.98
C LYS A 319 -1.66 -10.40 9.00
N PHE A 320 -0.97 -9.74 9.94
CA PHE A 320 0.48 -9.63 9.92
C PHE A 320 1.19 -10.24 11.13
N ILE A 321 0.47 -10.66 12.18
CA ILE A 321 1.10 -11.17 13.41
C ILE A 321 0.66 -12.61 13.70
N SER A 322 -0.63 -12.86 13.83
CA SER A 322 -1.17 -14.18 14.11
C SER A 322 -2.55 -14.38 13.47
N ASN A 323 -2.91 -15.62 13.18
CA ASN A 323 -4.26 -15.95 12.70
C ASN A 323 -5.25 -16.05 13.88
N GLU A 324 -6.53 -16.27 13.58
CA GLU A 324 -7.60 -16.38 14.59
C GLU A 324 -7.41 -17.56 15.56
N ARG A 325 -6.59 -18.56 15.18
CA ARG A 325 -6.21 -19.69 16.04
C ARG A 325 -4.91 -19.42 16.82
N GLY A 326 -4.38 -18.20 16.76
CA GLY A 326 -3.11 -17.81 17.40
C GLY A 326 -1.85 -18.36 16.70
N ALA A 327 -1.99 -18.97 15.51
CA ALA A 327 -0.85 -19.43 14.75
C ALA A 327 -0.08 -18.24 14.16
N PRO A 328 1.26 -18.27 14.15
CA PRO A 328 2.09 -17.19 13.62
C PRO A 328 1.78 -16.83 12.17
N LYS A 329 1.88 -15.54 11.86
CA LYS A 329 1.84 -14.99 10.52
C LYS A 329 2.96 -13.99 10.30
N ALA A 330 3.35 -13.83 9.04
CA ALA A 330 4.17 -12.75 8.50
C ALA A 330 5.32 -12.33 9.44
N VAL A 331 5.13 -11.31 10.29
CA VAL A 331 6.16 -10.80 11.19
C VAL A 331 6.71 -11.89 12.14
N LEU A 332 5.85 -12.76 12.69
CA LEU A 332 6.32 -13.85 13.56
C LEU A 332 6.98 -14.99 12.77
N GLN A 333 6.56 -15.25 11.53
CA GLN A 333 7.22 -16.22 10.64
C GLN A 333 8.60 -15.71 10.25
N LEU A 334 8.68 -14.45 9.86
CA LEU A 334 9.90 -13.75 9.52
C LEU A 334 10.90 -13.70 10.67
N ALA A 335 10.43 -13.47 11.91
CA ALA A 335 11.30 -13.54 13.09
C ALA A 335 11.89 -14.94 13.29
N ARG A 336 11.08 -15.99 13.12
CA ARG A 336 11.55 -17.39 13.23
C ARG A 336 12.53 -17.75 12.12
N ALA A 337 12.28 -17.29 10.90
CA ALA A 337 13.17 -17.45 9.76
C ALA A 337 14.53 -16.78 10.01
N ALA A 338 14.53 -15.54 10.51
CA ALA A 338 15.76 -14.85 10.88
C ALA A 338 16.54 -15.58 11.99
N GLU A 339 15.84 -16.11 13.00
CA GLU A 339 16.47 -16.93 14.04
C GLU A 339 17.04 -18.25 13.49
N ALA A 340 16.34 -18.91 12.56
CA ALA A 340 16.83 -20.14 11.92
C ALA A 340 18.11 -19.88 11.11
N VAL A 341 18.19 -18.74 10.42
CA VAL A 341 19.42 -18.29 9.75
C VAL A 341 20.55 -18.05 10.76
N LEU A 342 20.29 -17.39 11.90
CA LEU A 342 21.30 -17.18 12.95
C LEU A 342 21.81 -18.49 13.55
N ARG A 343 20.95 -19.50 13.68
CA ARG A 343 21.30 -20.82 14.20
C ARG A 343 22.02 -21.71 13.17
N GLY A 344 22.13 -21.28 11.91
CA GLY A 344 22.72 -22.07 10.84
C GLY A 344 21.84 -23.23 10.37
N GLU A 345 20.53 -23.18 10.65
CA GLU A 345 19.56 -24.18 10.17
C GLU A 345 19.30 -24.03 8.66
N VAL A 346 19.47 -22.82 8.13
CA VAL A 346 19.28 -22.47 6.73
C VAL A 346 20.61 -22.55 6.00
N ARG A 347 20.84 -23.68 5.31
CA ARG A 347 22.13 -24.00 4.66
C ARG A 347 22.53 -23.06 3.53
N THR A 348 21.55 -22.41 2.90
CA THR A 348 21.79 -21.46 1.81
C THR A 348 22.34 -20.12 2.29
N ALA A 349 22.30 -19.83 3.60
CA ALA A 349 22.82 -18.60 4.18
C ALA A 349 24.24 -18.80 4.74
N ILE A 350 25.22 -18.10 4.18
CA ILE A 350 26.63 -18.14 4.58
C ILE A 350 26.84 -17.27 5.82
N GLN A 351 26.81 -17.88 7.01
CA GLN A 351 27.16 -17.28 8.33
C GLN A 351 27.10 -15.73 8.40
N PRO A 352 25.89 -15.15 8.34
CA PRO A 352 25.75 -13.70 8.25
C PRO A 352 26.23 -12.99 9.51
N ARG A 353 26.83 -11.81 9.33
CA ARG A 353 27.08 -10.86 10.43
C ARG A 353 25.83 -10.06 10.77
N ARG A 354 24.99 -9.78 9.78
CA ARG A 354 23.77 -8.98 9.91
C ARG A 354 22.64 -9.64 9.15
N ILE A 355 21.46 -9.65 9.77
CA ILE A 355 20.24 -10.15 9.16
C ILE A 355 19.21 -9.04 9.12
N TYR A 356 18.66 -8.82 7.93
CA TYR A 356 17.65 -7.84 7.62
C TYR A 356 16.32 -8.56 7.34
N PRO A 357 15.45 -8.72 8.35
CA PRO A 357 14.11 -9.21 8.13
C PRO A 357 13.29 -8.15 7.37
N VAL A 358 12.69 -8.58 6.26
CA VAL A 358 11.97 -7.75 5.32
C VAL A 358 10.57 -8.34 5.13
N LEU A 359 9.53 -7.55 5.40
CA LEU A 359 8.18 -7.88 4.98
C LEU A 359 7.85 -7.10 3.70
N ILE A 360 7.58 -7.81 2.61
CA ILE A 360 7.06 -7.27 1.36
C ILE A 360 5.53 -7.43 1.37
N THR A 361 4.80 -6.32 1.20
CA THR A 361 3.34 -6.37 1.15
C THR A 361 2.74 -5.55 0.02
N ASP A 362 1.62 -6.07 -0.51
CA ASP A 362 0.75 -5.38 -1.47
C ASP A 362 -0.31 -4.50 -0.78
N GLU A 363 -0.21 -4.22 0.52
CA GLU A 363 -1.13 -3.31 1.22
C GLU A 363 -0.56 -1.88 1.28
N PRO A 364 -1.15 -0.88 0.57
CA PRO A 364 -0.65 0.50 0.59
C PRO A 364 -0.59 1.13 1.98
N GLY A 365 -1.52 0.77 2.86
CA GLY A 365 -1.57 1.28 4.22
C GLY A 365 -0.34 0.90 5.05
N CYS A 366 0.41 -0.13 4.65
CA CYS A 366 1.66 -0.50 5.31
C CYS A 366 2.81 0.47 5.05
N GLU A 367 2.70 1.35 4.04
CA GLU A 367 3.68 2.41 3.77
C GLU A 367 3.45 3.65 4.64
N CYS A 368 2.32 3.74 5.35
CA CYS A 368 1.98 4.93 6.10
C CYS A 368 2.88 5.13 7.33
N LEU A 369 3.04 6.39 7.74
CA LEU A 369 3.78 6.72 8.95
C LEU A 369 3.19 5.98 10.16
N GLY A 370 4.07 5.45 11.01
CA GLY A 370 3.70 4.69 12.20
C GLY A 370 3.57 3.18 11.96
N PHE A 371 3.16 2.73 10.78
CA PHE A 371 2.92 1.30 10.51
C PHE A 371 4.20 0.45 10.67
N THR A 372 5.30 0.92 10.09
CA THR A 372 6.61 0.24 10.14
C THR A 372 7.08 -0.02 11.58
N HIS A 373 6.72 0.84 12.53
CA HIS A 373 7.15 0.71 13.92
C HIS A 373 6.18 -0.07 14.82
N ILE A 374 4.94 -0.35 14.38
CA ILE A 374 4.00 -1.22 15.12
C ILE A 374 4.50 -2.66 15.08
N SER A 375 4.95 -3.12 13.91
CA SER A 375 5.44 -4.48 13.69
C SER A 375 6.66 -4.88 14.56
N THR A 376 7.50 -3.90 14.93
CA THR A 376 8.76 -4.16 15.64
C THR A 376 8.60 -4.27 17.16
N ARG A 377 7.72 -3.47 17.78
CA ARG A 377 7.58 -3.40 19.24
C ARG A 377 6.80 -4.57 19.82
N ASP A 378 5.71 -4.98 19.17
CA ASP A 378 4.90 -6.10 19.67
C ASP A 378 5.62 -7.44 19.52
N SER A 379 6.40 -7.58 18.44
CA SER A 379 7.25 -8.76 18.22
C SER A 379 8.33 -8.89 19.28
N ALA A 380 9.05 -7.79 19.59
CA ALA A 380 10.08 -7.78 20.63
C ALA A 380 9.51 -7.95 22.06
N ALA A 381 8.32 -7.39 22.34
CA ALA A 381 7.68 -7.54 23.63
C ALA A 381 7.14 -8.97 23.85
N ARG A 382 6.63 -9.62 22.79
CA ARG A 382 6.10 -10.99 22.88
C ARG A 382 7.17 -12.07 22.83
N SER A 383 8.26 -11.88 22.07
CA SER A 383 9.41 -12.80 22.12
C SER A 383 10.03 -12.82 23.52
N ASN A 384 10.17 -11.64 24.14
CA ASN A 384 10.65 -11.54 25.53
C ASN A 384 9.69 -12.16 26.56
N ARG A 385 8.37 -12.05 26.39
CA ARG A 385 7.41 -12.73 27.29
C ARG A 385 7.45 -14.25 27.16
N ARG A 386 7.48 -14.79 25.92
CA ARG A 386 7.62 -16.25 25.73
C ARG A 386 8.95 -16.79 26.23
N ALA A 387 10.04 -16.03 26.10
CA ALA A 387 11.34 -16.40 26.68
C ALA A 387 11.29 -16.43 28.23
N CYS A 388 10.59 -15.46 28.85
CA CYS A 388 10.35 -15.46 30.29
C CYS A 388 9.45 -16.64 30.72
N ASP A 389 8.37 -16.94 30.01
CA ASP A 389 7.44 -18.04 30.34
C ASP A 389 8.09 -19.42 30.15
N LEU A 390 8.92 -19.61 29.12
CA LEU A 390 9.74 -20.81 28.94
C LEU A 390 10.80 -20.94 30.04
N SER A 391 11.40 -19.83 30.50
CA SER A 391 12.35 -19.84 31.62
C SER A 391 11.69 -20.15 32.97
N GLN A 392 10.41 -19.82 33.14
CA GLN A 392 9.62 -20.15 34.33
C GLN A 392 9.08 -21.60 34.28
N SER A 393 8.69 -22.08 33.09
CA SER A 393 8.33 -23.48 32.84
C SER A 393 9.50 -24.44 33.07
N CYS A 394 10.73 -24.05 32.76
CA CYS A 394 11.93 -24.84 33.05
C CYS A 394 12.33 -24.81 34.54
N ARG A 395 11.79 -23.89 35.35
CA ARG A 395 12.02 -23.83 36.80
C ARG A 395 11.01 -24.63 37.62
N SER A 396 9.93 -25.13 37.01
CA SER A 396 8.89 -25.90 37.73
C SER A 396 9.02 -27.42 37.61
N THR A 397 10.05 -27.94 36.94
CA THR A 397 10.28 -29.39 36.75
C THR A 397 11.73 -29.82 37.00
N SER A 398 12.35 -29.30 38.06
CA SER A 398 13.61 -29.85 38.58
C SER A 398 13.88 -29.36 39.99
N ALA A 399 13.59 -30.20 40.99
CA ALA A 399 14.33 -30.33 42.25
C ALA A 399 13.56 -31.21 43.25
N ARG A 400 13.81 -32.52 43.21
CA ARG A 400 13.83 -33.34 44.43
C ARG A 400 15.22 -33.94 44.56
N ASN A 401 15.78 -33.74 45.74
CA ASN A 401 16.88 -34.48 46.36
C ASN A 401 18.27 -34.32 45.72
N PHE A 402 19.10 -33.45 46.30
CA PHE A 402 20.26 -33.85 47.10
C PHE A 402 20.97 -32.59 47.64
N CYS A 403 21.22 -32.56 48.94
CA CYS A 403 22.18 -31.69 49.61
C CYS A 403 23.32 -32.62 50.09
N PRO A 404 24.59 -32.18 50.12
CA PRO A 404 25.07 -31.61 51.38
C PRO A 404 26.13 -30.47 51.27
N THR A 405 26.01 -29.54 52.22
CA THR A 405 27.06 -28.80 52.98
C THR A 405 28.22 -28.08 52.27
N VAL A 406 28.40 -26.77 52.50
CA VAL A 406 29.31 -26.14 53.52
C VAL A 406 29.25 -24.58 53.45
N ARG A 407 29.14 -23.98 54.65
CA ARG A 407 29.27 -22.60 55.20
C ARG A 407 29.58 -21.35 54.33
N PRO A 408 28.99 -20.17 54.69
CA PRO A 408 29.44 -18.85 54.26
C PRO A 408 30.35 -18.16 55.30
N MET A 409 31.21 -17.24 54.82
CA MET A 409 32.04 -16.34 55.63
C MET A 409 31.60 -14.88 55.37
N CYS A 410 31.60 -14.05 56.42
CA CYS A 410 30.93 -12.75 56.49
C CYS A 410 31.84 -11.51 56.28
N PHE A 411 31.20 -10.40 55.85
CA PHE A 411 31.38 -8.97 56.22
C PHE A 411 32.62 -8.16 55.75
N PRO A 412 32.64 -6.79 55.83
CA PRO A 412 31.56 -5.75 55.87
C PRO A 412 31.85 -4.41 55.10
N GLY A 413 30.88 -3.48 55.09
CA GLY A 413 31.08 -2.01 55.02
C GLY A 413 29.92 -1.25 54.35
N TRP A 414 28.96 -0.62 55.08
CA TRP A 414 28.91 0.81 55.51
C TRP A 414 29.03 1.81 54.33
N THR A 415 28.18 2.82 54.09
CA THR A 415 27.27 3.63 54.94
C THR A 415 26.24 4.44 54.11
N SER A 416 25.14 4.77 54.81
CA SER A 416 24.04 5.74 54.64
C SER A 416 24.31 7.10 53.98
N ALA A 417 23.28 7.68 53.33
CA ALA A 417 22.80 9.04 53.61
C ALA A 417 21.33 9.26 53.15
N LYS A 418 20.49 9.72 54.09
CA LYS A 418 19.10 10.21 53.93
C LYS A 418 19.08 11.74 53.74
N ARG A 419 18.04 12.24 53.04
CA ARG A 419 17.18 13.45 53.27
C ARG A 419 16.58 13.81 51.90
N GLY A 420 15.36 14.30 51.71
CA GLY A 420 14.34 14.87 52.59
C GLY A 420 13.54 15.88 51.74
N SER A 421 12.22 15.69 51.68
CA SER A 421 11.15 16.49 51.06
C SER A 421 11.32 18.03 50.96
N MET A 422 10.80 18.64 49.89
CA MET A 422 9.91 19.82 49.98
C MET A 422 9.16 20.11 48.67
N ALA A 423 7.84 20.32 48.79
CA ALA A 423 6.95 20.85 47.76
C ALA A 423 6.65 22.34 48.08
N GLN A 424 6.50 23.18 47.04
CA GLN A 424 5.99 24.54 47.21
C GLN A 424 5.12 24.98 46.01
N LYS A 425 3.95 25.54 46.33
CA LYS A 425 2.99 26.24 45.46
C LYS A 425 3.34 27.73 45.38
N SER A 426 3.09 28.37 44.23
CA SER A 426 2.54 29.74 44.09
C SER A 426 2.00 29.86 42.64
N ARG A 427 0.73 30.17 42.35
CA ARG A 427 -0.13 31.36 42.52
C ARG A 427 0.28 32.61 41.72
N SER A 428 -0.61 32.92 40.75
CA SER A 428 -1.21 34.22 40.38
C SER A 428 -0.36 35.34 39.77
N GLY A 429 -0.88 35.94 38.70
CA GLY A 429 -0.51 37.30 38.28
C GLY A 429 -1.05 37.69 36.90
N ARG A 430 -2.28 38.23 36.85
CA ARG A 430 -2.85 38.96 35.71
C ARG A 430 -2.36 40.41 35.78
N CYS A 431 -1.90 41.01 34.68
CA CYS A 431 -1.96 42.46 34.52
C CYS A 431 -2.09 42.87 33.05
N ILE A 432 -2.93 43.88 32.82
CA ILE A 432 -3.37 44.46 31.55
C ILE A 432 -2.39 45.56 31.14
N ARG A 433 -2.06 45.70 29.85
CA ARG A 433 -1.90 47.02 29.21
C ARG A 433 -2.03 46.97 27.68
N LYS A 434 -2.85 47.89 27.19
CA LYS A 434 -3.07 48.28 25.79
C LYS A 434 -1.83 48.99 25.22
N SER A 435 -1.55 48.77 23.93
CA SER A 435 -1.26 49.85 22.98
C SER A 435 -1.23 49.30 21.54
N MET A 436 -2.14 49.82 20.71
CA MET A 436 -1.98 49.88 19.26
C MET A 436 -0.80 50.80 18.93
N ILE A 437 -0.04 50.49 17.87
CA ILE A 437 0.44 51.41 16.83
C ILE A 437 0.94 50.57 15.65
N SER A 438 0.61 51.08 14.47
CA SER A 438 0.86 50.63 13.10
C SER A 438 2.31 50.32 12.75
N ALA A 439 2.52 49.30 11.92
CA ALA A 439 3.62 49.27 10.96
C ALA A 439 3.26 48.42 9.73
N THR A 440 3.09 49.08 8.58
CA THR A 440 3.14 48.51 7.23
C THR A 440 4.50 47.86 6.96
N PRO A 441 4.57 46.74 6.22
CA PRO A 441 5.75 46.40 5.45
C PRO A 441 5.51 46.50 3.94
N ALA A 442 6.54 46.99 3.29
CA ALA A 442 6.66 47.29 1.88
C ALA A 442 6.67 46.03 1.00
N LYS A 443 6.19 46.23 -0.24
CA LYS A 443 6.36 45.33 -1.38
C LYS A 443 7.81 45.39 -1.89
N SER A 444 8.43 44.24 -2.16
CA SER A 444 9.14 44.00 -3.42
C SER A 444 9.37 42.49 -3.64
N PRO A 445 9.17 41.96 -4.86
CA PRO A 445 9.48 40.58 -5.23
C PRO A 445 10.76 40.50 -6.09
N CYS A 446 11.56 39.45 -5.89
CA CYS A 446 12.55 39.00 -6.87
C CYS A 446 12.35 37.51 -7.09
N ALA A 447 11.62 37.16 -8.15
CA ALA A 447 11.57 35.82 -8.70
C ALA A 447 12.53 35.76 -9.90
N ALA A 448 13.57 34.94 -9.79
CA ALA A 448 14.45 34.62 -10.90
C ALA A 448 13.90 33.39 -11.63
N THR A 449 13.35 33.60 -12.82
CA THR A 449 12.94 32.52 -13.73
C THR A 449 14.09 32.22 -14.69
N ILE A 450 14.69 31.05 -14.56
CA ILE A 450 15.63 30.48 -15.53
C ILE A 450 14.80 29.86 -16.66
N SER A 451 14.87 30.44 -17.85
CA SER A 451 14.25 29.91 -19.07
C SER A 451 15.22 28.97 -19.78
N TYR A 452 14.82 27.73 -20.03
CA TYR A 452 15.48 26.85 -21.00
C TYR A 452 14.68 26.85 -22.30
N SER A 453 15.32 27.35 -23.36
CA SER A 453 14.88 27.30 -24.74
C SER A 453 15.18 25.92 -25.34
N ILE A 454 14.15 25.18 -25.74
CA ILE A 454 14.30 23.96 -26.55
C ILE A 454 13.94 24.31 -28.00
N VAL A 455 14.94 24.17 -28.86
CA VAL A 455 14.85 24.32 -30.32
C VAL A 455 14.10 23.12 -30.90
N SER A 456 12.92 23.37 -31.45
CA SER A 456 12.13 22.39 -32.21
C SER A 456 12.59 22.38 -33.68
N ARG A 457 13.14 21.26 -34.15
CA ARG A 457 13.28 20.97 -35.58
C ARG A 457 12.09 20.14 -36.03
N ARG A 458 11.25 20.75 -36.89
CA ARG A 458 10.26 20.05 -37.72
C ARG A 458 11.00 19.26 -38.81
N SER A 459 10.59 18.02 -39.02
CA SER A 459 10.72 17.36 -40.31
C SER A 459 9.39 16.71 -40.66
N THR A 460 8.97 16.97 -41.88
CA THR A 460 7.72 16.56 -42.53
C THR A 460 7.97 15.30 -43.36
N GLU A 461 6.87 14.55 -43.55
CA GLU A 461 6.57 13.62 -44.66
C GLU A 461 6.53 12.09 -44.40
N PRO A 462 5.65 11.37 -45.15
CA PRO A 462 4.88 10.24 -44.63
C PRO A 462 5.14 8.89 -45.35
N SER A 463 4.75 7.78 -44.71
CA SER A 463 4.49 6.45 -45.34
C SER A 463 3.84 5.53 -44.29
N SER A 464 2.58 5.12 -44.45
CA SER A 464 2.07 3.94 -45.17
C SER A 464 2.48 2.57 -44.58
N GLY A 465 1.49 1.82 -44.08
CA GLY A 465 1.52 0.36 -43.96
C GLY A 465 1.76 -0.18 -42.54
N LEU A 466 0.71 -0.65 -41.86
CA LEU A 466 0.84 -1.53 -40.69
C LEU A 466 -0.24 -2.61 -40.72
N THR A 467 0.16 -3.77 -41.21
CA THR A 467 -0.43 -5.08 -40.93
C THR A 467 0.43 -5.78 -39.86
N ALA A 468 -0.22 -6.65 -39.07
CA ALA A 468 0.33 -7.64 -38.14
C ALA A 468 0.75 -7.19 -36.72
N TRP A 469 -0.17 -7.36 -35.76
CA TRP A 469 0.12 -7.57 -34.34
C TRP A 469 -0.05 -9.05 -34.01
N THR A 470 1.00 -9.85 -34.20
CA THR A 470 1.19 -11.17 -33.57
C THR A 470 2.65 -11.61 -33.74
N GLN A 471 3.62 -10.97 -33.07
CA GLN A 471 4.92 -11.57 -32.72
C GLN A 471 5.56 -10.81 -31.55
N PRO A 472 6.29 -11.52 -30.64
CA PRO A 472 6.93 -10.89 -29.49
C PRO A 472 8.15 -10.06 -29.90
N PHE A 473 8.25 -8.86 -29.33
CA PHE A 473 9.40 -7.97 -29.46
C PHE A 473 10.69 -8.67 -29.00
N ARG A 474 11.56 -9.06 -29.94
CA ARG A 474 12.95 -9.41 -29.65
C ARG A 474 13.81 -8.19 -29.97
N GLY A 475 14.27 -7.48 -28.94
CA GLY A 475 15.30 -6.46 -29.09
C GLY A 475 16.61 -7.03 -29.66
N PRO A 476 17.49 -6.18 -30.22
CA PRO A 476 18.75 -6.64 -30.79
C PRO A 476 19.63 -7.31 -29.73
N ARG A 477 20.14 -8.51 -30.05
CA ARG A 477 21.16 -9.18 -29.22
C ARG A 477 22.46 -8.37 -29.29
N PRO A 478 23.15 -8.15 -28.15
CA PRO A 478 24.48 -7.57 -28.17
C PRO A 478 25.48 -8.54 -28.85
N PRO A 479 26.57 -8.02 -29.43
CA PRO A 479 27.58 -8.85 -30.10
C PRO A 479 28.30 -9.78 -29.10
N PRO A 480 28.83 -10.93 -29.55
CA PRO A 480 29.32 -12.00 -28.67
C PRO A 480 30.58 -11.67 -27.85
N ASP A 481 31.23 -10.53 -28.07
CA ASP A 481 32.59 -10.28 -27.57
C ASP A 481 32.76 -8.97 -26.77
N ALA A 482 31.68 -8.44 -26.17
CA ALA A 482 31.80 -7.32 -25.24
C ALA A 482 32.43 -7.77 -23.90
N ARG A 483 33.76 -7.83 -23.84
CA ARG A 483 34.50 -7.98 -22.58
C ARG A 483 34.32 -6.73 -21.73
N PHE A 484 33.54 -6.82 -20.66
CA PHE A 484 33.52 -5.81 -19.61
C PHE A 484 34.88 -5.75 -18.91
N PRO A 485 35.45 -4.54 -18.68
CA PRO A 485 36.66 -4.43 -17.88
C PRO A 485 36.36 -4.85 -16.44
N ARG A 486 37.19 -5.74 -15.88
CA ARG A 486 37.17 -6.05 -14.45
C ARG A 486 37.52 -4.78 -13.66
N PRO A 487 36.76 -4.41 -12.62
CA PRO A 487 37.17 -3.31 -11.77
C PRO A 487 38.33 -3.76 -10.89
N THR A 488 39.49 -3.10 -11.05
CA THR A 488 40.61 -3.20 -10.13
C THR A 488 40.24 -2.48 -8.84
N ILE A 489 39.99 -3.22 -7.75
CA ILE A 489 39.76 -2.64 -6.43
C ILE A 489 41.12 -2.30 -5.83
N ALA A 490 41.38 -1.01 -5.62
CA ALA A 490 42.53 -0.56 -4.86
C ALA A 490 42.36 -0.94 -3.37
N PRO A 491 43.39 -1.50 -2.71
CA PRO A 491 43.32 -1.80 -1.29
C PRO A 491 43.36 -0.49 -0.48
N GLY A 492 42.24 -0.10 0.14
CA GLY A 492 42.27 0.98 1.15
C GLY A 492 41.04 1.88 1.33
N SER A 493 39.96 1.76 0.57
CA SER A 493 38.81 2.66 0.74
C SER A 493 37.83 2.20 1.82
N ARG A 494 37.87 2.85 2.99
CA ARG A 494 36.83 2.77 4.01
C ARG A 494 35.56 3.51 3.54
N HIS A 495 34.42 2.84 3.70
CA HIS A 495 33.03 3.34 3.70
C HIS A 495 32.64 4.39 2.64
N LEU A 496 32.00 3.91 1.56
CA LEU A 496 31.06 4.70 0.76
C LEU A 496 29.62 4.32 1.18
N PRO A 497 28.69 5.29 1.27
CA PRO A 497 27.28 4.98 1.55
C PRO A 497 26.63 4.41 0.28
N LEU A 498 26.06 3.21 0.40
CA LEU A 498 25.22 2.60 -0.63
C LEU A 498 23.98 3.48 -0.87
N ARG A 499 23.92 4.16 -2.02
CA ARG A 499 22.67 4.70 -2.56
C ARG A 499 21.87 3.54 -3.18
N SER A 500 20.67 3.32 -2.67
CA SER A 500 19.75 2.25 -3.05
C SER A 500 18.99 2.56 -4.35
N ASN A 501 19.43 1.98 -5.47
CA ASN A 501 18.68 1.97 -6.74
C ASN A 501 17.60 0.86 -6.83
N TRP A 502 17.52 -0.02 -5.83
CA TRP A 502 16.64 -1.20 -5.83
C TRP A 502 15.14 -0.88 -5.69
N CYS A 503 14.79 0.25 -5.07
CA CYS A 503 13.37 0.65 -4.93
C CYS A 503 12.70 0.93 -6.27
N ALA A 504 13.45 1.20 -7.34
CA ALA A 504 12.88 1.48 -8.65
C ALA A 504 12.20 0.24 -9.26
N GLY A 505 12.83 -0.94 -9.21
CA GLY A 505 12.29 -2.16 -9.84
C GLY A 505 11.09 -2.78 -9.11
N LEU A 506 11.00 -2.60 -7.79
CA LEU A 506 9.93 -3.17 -6.96
C LEU A 506 8.64 -2.34 -6.96
N GLY A 507 8.67 -1.12 -7.51
CA GLY A 507 7.52 -0.23 -7.65
C GLY A 507 6.58 -0.21 -6.46
N ARG A 508 6.90 0.54 -5.40
CA ARG A 508 6.06 0.71 -4.18
C ARG A 508 5.30 -0.56 -3.76
N CYS A 509 6.01 -1.69 -3.67
CA CYS A 509 5.66 -2.67 -2.65
C CYS A 509 6.11 -2.08 -1.31
N SER A 510 5.28 -2.21 -0.27
CA SER A 510 5.69 -1.73 1.05
C SER A 510 6.80 -2.63 1.57
N LEU A 511 8.01 -2.10 1.65
CA LEU A 511 9.13 -2.73 2.33
C LEU A 511 9.06 -2.35 3.81
N VAL A 512 8.46 -3.21 4.64
CA VAL A 512 8.47 -2.99 6.08
C VAL A 512 9.72 -3.66 6.66
N LEU A 513 10.72 -2.83 6.99
CA LEU A 513 11.90 -3.28 7.73
C LEU A 513 11.50 -3.50 9.19
N VAL A 514 11.37 -4.77 9.59
CA VAL A 514 11.11 -5.13 10.99
C VAL A 514 12.44 -5.15 11.72
N GLY A 515 12.95 -4.00 12.17
CA GLY A 515 14.27 -3.90 12.82
C GLY A 515 14.52 -5.00 13.87
N SER A 516 15.53 -5.85 13.63
CA SER A 516 16.06 -6.74 14.67
C SER A 516 17.17 -6.00 15.41
N LYS A 517 17.06 -5.92 16.75
CA LYS A 517 18.21 -5.67 17.62
C LYS A 517 18.80 -7.04 17.96
N ALA A 518 19.57 -7.63 17.04
CA ALA A 518 20.42 -8.76 17.36
C ALA A 518 21.87 -8.28 17.37
N GLY A 519 22.28 -7.74 18.51
CA GLY A 519 23.62 -7.22 18.75
C GLY A 519 23.92 -7.25 20.23
N LEU A 520 24.05 -8.46 20.81
CA LEU A 520 24.74 -8.66 22.07
C LEU A 520 25.34 -10.07 22.10
N VAL A 521 26.49 -10.22 21.46
CA VAL A 521 27.45 -11.30 21.77
C VAL A 521 28.70 -10.62 22.31
N ARG A 522 29.06 -11.04 23.53
CA ARG A 522 30.21 -10.58 24.34
C ARG A 522 31.54 -10.68 23.59
N ALA A 523 32.45 -9.77 23.89
CA ALA A 523 33.89 -10.05 23.90
C ALA A 523 34.59 -9.19 24.96
N ALA A 524 35.41 -9.87 25.78
CA ALA A 524 36.19 -9.43 26.96
C ALA A 524 35.39 -9.10 28.24
#